data_AF-A0A0D0SEG3-F1
#
_entry.id   AF-A0A0D0SEG3-F1
#
_cell.length_a   1.000
_cell.length_b   1.000
_cell.length_c   1.000
_cell.angle_alpha   90.00
_cell.angle_beta   90.00
_cell.angle_gamma   90.00
#
_symmetry.space_group_name_H-M   'P 1'
#
loop_
_entity.id
_entity.type
_entity.pdbx_description
1 polymer ?
#
loop_
_entity_poly.entity_id
_entity_poly.type
_entity_poly.pdbx_seq_one_letter_code
_entity_poly.pdbx_strand_id
1 'polypeptide(L)'
;MENIRKRTNDFRNEYKEFSFKNILDDLEKSIESFGIKVLYSDMSTFDFPDSISGYSRINEIGVPEIVVNVNHSSGRRRFTMAHELGHIVLHWGWPMYKPNKEYSILYRNEYDNANTQLENEANEFSAQLLAPLDVLEKVIPKDIFDYSNSEIDNLSYKVANAFKISKPFAWKQLNKLKQLKSETSQ
;
A
#
# COMPACT_ATOMS: atom_id res chain seq x y z
N MET A 1 -5.81 -13.63 0.09
CA MET A 1 -5.45 -12.25 0.52
C MET A 1 -5.37 -12.07 2.02
N GLU A 2 -6.08 -12.86 2.85
CA GLU A 2 -5.96 -12.78 4.31
C GLU A 2 -4.52 -12.89 4.83
N ASN A 3 -3.74 -13.84 4.29
CA ASN A 3 -2.32 -13.98 4.59
C ASN A 3 -1.52 -12.69 4.36
N ILE A 4 -1.80 -11.95 3.28
CA ILE A 4 -1.13 -10.67 3.00
C ILE A 4 -1.49 -9.61 4.03
N ARG A 5 -2.77 -9.53 4.41
CA ARG A 5 -3.20 -8.58 5.45
C ARG A 5 -2.55 -8.87 6.79
N LYS A 6 -2.47 -10.15 7.18
CA LYS A 6 -1.76 -10.58 8.40
C LYS A 6 -0.30 -10.18 8.34
N ARG A 7 0.43 -10.54 7.27
CA ARG A 7 1.83 -10.15 7.06
C ARG A 7 2.04 -8.63 7.12
N THR A 8 1.10 -7.85 6.57
CA THR A 8 1.18 -6.38 6.61
C THR A 8 1.02 -5.85 8.03
N ASN A 9 0.12 -6.43 8.83
CA ASN A 9 -0.03 -6.05 10.23
C ASN A 9 1.18 -6.48 11.07
N ASP A 10 1.71 -7.69 10.85
CA ASP A 10 2.93 -8.16 11.49
C ASP A 10 4.10 -7.22 11.18
N PHE A 11 4.27 -6.83 9.92
CA PHE A 11 5.25 -5.82 9.49
C PHE A 11 5.09 -4.47 10.22
N ARG A 12 3.87 -3.93 10.30
CA ARG A 12 3.60 -2.66 11.02
C ARG A 12 3.88 -2.75 12.53
N ASN A 13 3.74 -3.94 13.11
CA ASN A 13 4.00 -4.19 14.52
C ASN A 13 5.49 -4.41 14.81
N GLU A 14 6.21 -5.04 13.89
CA GLU A 14 7.65 -5.29 13.96
C GLU A 14 8.45 -3.98 13.78
N TYR A 15 8.06 -3.15 12.81
CA TYR A 15 8.77 -1.93 12.44
C TYR A 15 8.00 -0.69 12.92
N LYS A 16 8.49 -0.07 14.00
CA LYS A 16 7.85 1.09 14.65
C LYS A 16 7.65 2.28 13.70
N GLU A 17 8.54 2.47 12.74
CA GLU A 17 8.44 3.47 11.68
C GLU A 17 7.17 3.28 10.84
N PHE A 18 6.64 2.06 10.75
CA PHE A 18 5.38 1.74 10.08
C PHE A 18 4.19 1.62 11.04
N SER A 19 4.27 2.22 12.23
CA SER A 19 3.06 2.45 13.03
C SER A 19 2.05 3.28 12.23
N PHE A 20 0.75 3.07 12.46
CA PHE A 20 -0.29 3.79 11.69
C PHE A 20 -0.13 5.31 11.77
N LYS A 21 0.25 5.82 12.94
CA LYS A 21 0.52 7.24 13.15
C LYS A 21 1.65 7.73 12.24
N ASN A 22 2.78 7.03 12.19
CA ASN A 22 3.92 7.43 11.37
C ASN A 22 3.61 7.35 9.87
N ILE A 23 2.89 6.31 9.43
CA ILE A 23 2.40 6.18 8.04
C ILE A 23 1.44 7.34 7.66
N LEU A 24 0.62 7.79 8.62
CA LEU A 24 -0.32 8.89 8.42
C LEU A 24 0.39 10.25 8.39
N ASP A 25 1.38 10.44 9.25
CA ASP A 25 2.18 11.65 9.33
C ASP A 25 3.04 11.81 8.08
N ASP A 26 3.91 10.84 7.81
CA ASP A 26 4.86 10.86 6.69
C ASP A 26 5.31 9.44 6.30
N LEU A 27 4.67 8.89 5.26
CA LEU A 27 5.03 7.57 4.73
C LEU A 27 6.44 7.55 4.12
N GLU A 28 6.84 8.61 3.43
CA GLU A 28 8.15 8.68 2.78
C GLU A 28 9.26 8.60 3.82
N LYS A 29 9.16 9.41 4.88
CA LYS A 29 10.09 9.35 6.01
C LYS A 29 10.13 7.98 6.68
N SER A 30 8.98 7.30 6.78
CA SER A 30 8.90 5.94 7.33
C SER A 30 9.69 4.95 6.47
N ILE A 31 9.52 5.03 5.14
CA ILE A 31 10.25 4.21 4.15
C ILE A 31 11.75 4.51 4.18
N GLU A 32 12.15 5.78 4.23
CA GLU A 32 13.56 6.17 4.28
C GLU A 32 14.24 5.75 5.59
N SER A 33 13.52 5.84 6.71
CA SER A 33 14.00 5.36 8.01
C SER A 33 14.21 3.84 8.03
N PHE A 34 13.48 3.12 7.18
CA PHE A 34 13.61 1.68 6.97
C PHE A 34 14.77 1.30 6.01
N GLY A 35 15.53 2.30 5.54
CA GLY A 35 16.71 2.09 4.70
C GLY A 35 16.41 2.00 3.20
N ILE A 36 15.22 2.40 2.77
CA ILE A 36 14.82 2.42 1.36
C ILE A 36 14.74 3.87 0.89
N LYS A 37 15.50 4.25 -0.12
CA LYS A 37 15.45 5.64 -0.62
C LYS A 37 14.22 5.85 -1.49
N VAL A 38 13.52 6.97 -1.30
CA VAL A 38 12.45 7.41 -2.19
C VAL A 38 13.00 8.47 -3.14
N LEU A 39 12.77 8.26 -4.43
CA LEU A 39 13.21 9.13 -5.51
C LEU A 39 12.01 9.59 -6.32
N TYR A 40 12.14 10.75 -6.93
CA TYR A 40 11.11 11.31 -7.80
C TYR A 40 11.68 11.51 -9.19
N SER A 41 10.95 11.05 -10.20
CA SER A 41 11.30 11.23 -11.61
C SER A 41 10.10 11.74 -12.38
N ASP A 42 10.36 12.61 -13.35
CA ASP A 42 9.43 12.77 -14.46
C ASP A 42 9.44 11.48 -15.27
N MET A 43 8.26 10.91 -15.49
CA MET A 43 8.06 9.67 -16.26
C MET A 43 7.28 9.92 -17.56
N SER A 44 7.09 11.19 -17.94
CA SER A 44 6.41 11.57 -19.18
C SER A 44 7.11 11.11 -20.46
N THR A 45 8.40 10.76 -20.37
CA THR A 45 9.24 10.35 -21.51
C THR A 45 9.25 8.84 -21.76
N PHE A 46 8.58 8.04 -20.94
CA PHE A 46 8.41 6.60 -21.23
C PHE A 46 7.44 6.42 -22.39
N ASP A 47 7.57 5.31 -23.14
CA ASP A 47 6.70 4.99 -24.28
C ASP A 47 5.21 4.97 -23.91
N PHE A 48 4.91 4.70 -22.63
CA PHE A 48 3.57 4.71 -22.05
C PHE A 48 3.57 5.49 -20.72
N PRO A 49 3.53 6.83 -20.75
CA PRO A 49 3.73 7.65 -19.56
C PRO A 49 2.60 7.51 -18.52
N ASP A 50 1.39 7.20 -18.95
CA ASP A 50 0.22 7.04 -18.08
C ASP A 50 0.18 5.69 -17.35
N SER A 51 0.90 4.67 -17.86
CA SER A 51 0.90 3.32 -17.27
C SER A 51 1.90 3.18 -16.11
N ILE A 52 2.87 4.09 -16.00
CA ILE A 52 3.93 4.04 -14.98
C ILE A 52 3.69 5.09 -13.91
N SER A 53 3.30 4.62 -12.73
CA SER A 53 3.14 5.49 -11.55
C SER A 53 4.38 5.52 -10.66
N GLY A 54 5.18 4.47 -10.72
CA GLY A 54 6.44 4.30 -10.02
C GLY A 54 7.06 2.96 -10.41
N TYR A 55 8.24 2.69 -9.87
CA TYR A 55 8.89 1.38 -9.93
C TYR A 55 9.91 1.26 -8.80
N SER A 56 10.22 0.02 -8.42
CA SER A 56 11.30 -0.32 -7.50
C SER A 56 12.54 -0.78 -8.25
N ARG A 57 13.74 -0.49 -7.73
CA ARG A 57 15.03 -1.00 -8.24
C ARG A 57 16.00 -1.30 -7.11
N ILE A 58 17.06 -2.05 -7.41
CA ILE A 58 18.21 -2.25 -6.53
C ILE A 58 19.37 -1.38 -7.02
N ASN A 59 19.97 -0.59 -6.13
CA ASN A 59 21.13 0.23 -6.49
C ASN A 59 22.44 -0.58 -6.49
N GLU A 60 23.54 0.06 -6.87
CA GLU A 60 24.84 -0.60 -7.08
C GLU A 60 25.38 -1.34 -5.84
N ILE A 61 24.99 -0.92 -4.64
CA ILE A 61 25.39 -1.49 -3.36
C ILE A 61 24.37 -2.50 -2.79
N GLY A 62 23.33 -2.86 -3.56
CA GLY A 62 22.37 -3.88 -3.18
C GLY A 62 21.25 -3.39 -2.25
N VAL A 63 20.95 -2.09 -2.23
CA VAL A 63 19.89 -1.48 -1.42
C VAL A 63 18.71 -1.10 -2.33
N PRO A 64 17.46 -1.41 -1.93
CA PRO A 64 16.29 -1.03 -2.71
C PRO A 64 16.04 0.48 -2.71
N GLU A 65 15.52 0.96 -3.84
CA GLU A 65 15.06 2.32 -4.05
C GLU A 65 13.67 2.28 -4.69
N ILE A 66 12.80 3.20 -4.26
CA ILE A 66 11.47 3.42 -4.84
C ILE A 66 11.55 4.68 -5.68
N VAL A 67 11.18 4.61 -6.95
CA VAL A 67 11.07 5.77 -7.83
C VAL A 67 9.60 6.05 -8.10
N VAL A 68 9.15 7.27 -7.82
CA VAL A 68 7.75 7.69 -7.96
C VAL A 68 7.62 8.76 -9.03
N ASN A 69 6.56 8.69 -9.83
CA ASN A 69 6.25 9.72 -10.82
C ASN A 69 5.92 11.04 -10.12
N VAL A 70 6.75 12.06 -10.34
CA VAL A 70 6.61 13.39 -9.69
C VAL A 70 5.32 14.10 -10.11
N ASN A 71 4.83 13.84 -11.32
CA ASN A 71 3.67 14.50 -11.92
C ASN A 71 2.33 14.03 -11.32
N HIS A 72 2.31 12.96 -10.54
CA HIS A 72 1.10 12.45 -9.91
C HIS A 72 0.68 13.25 -8.68
N SER A 73 -0.62 13.22 -8.33
CA SER A 73 -1.11 13.86 -7.10
C SER A 73 -0.47 13.23 -5.85
N SER A 74 -0.39 13.97 -4.76
CA SER A 74 0.19 13.48 -3.50
C SER A 74 -0.44 12.16 -3.02
N GLY A 75 -1.77 12.03 -3.15
CA GLY A 75 -2.48 10.79 -2.83
C GLY A 75 -2.09 9.61 -3.73
N ARG A 76 -1.90 9.85 -5.04
CA ARG A 76 -1.46 8.80 -5.97
C ARG A 76 -0.01 8.41 -5.72
N ARG A 77 0.88 9.38 -5.46
CA ARG A 77 2.28 9.13 -5.06
C ARG A 77 2.34 8.32 -3.75
N ARG A 78 1.51 8.66 -2.76
CA ARG A 78 1.41 7.91 -1.50
C ARG A 78 0.99 6.46 -1.71
N PHE A 79 -0.01 6.22 -2.57
CA PHE A 79 -0.42 4.86 -2.91
C PHE A 79 0.70 4.10 -3.64
N THR A 80 1.34 4.74 -4.63
CA THR A 80 2.48 4.15 -5.34
C THR A 80 3.60 3.77 -4.38
N MET A 81 4.03 4.66 -3.47
CA MET A 81 5.05 4.32 -2.48
C MET A 81 4.70 3.09 -1.65
N ALA A 82 3.45 3.00 -1.18
CA ALA A 82 2.99 1.84 -0.40
C ALA A 82 2.93 0.55 -1.24
N HIS A 83 2.60 0.66 -2.53
CA HIS A 83 2.56 -0.46 -3.47
C HIS A 83 3.97 -0.99 -3.75
N GLU A 84 4.90 -0.10 -4.10
CA GLU A 84 6.32 -0.44 -4.33
C GLU A 84 6.97 -1.03 -3.07
N LEU A 85 6.68 -0.46 -1.89
CA LEU A 85 7.09 -1.05 -0.62
C LEU A 85 6.55 -2.47 -0.44
N GLY A 86 5.32 -2.73 -0.89
CA GLY A 86 4.72 -4.07 -0.88
C GLY A 86 5.53 -5.08 -1.67
N HIS A 87 6.01 -4.73 -2.86
CA HIS A 87 6.91 -5.60 -3.62
C HIS A 87 8.23 -5.84 -2.89
N ILE A 88 8.85 -4.79 -2.37
CA ILE A 88 10.13 -4.87 -1.67
C ILE A 88 10.03 -5.76 -0.41
N VAL A 89 8.96 -5.64 0.36
CA VAL A 89 8.77 -6.41 1.60
C VAL A 89 8.31 -7.84 1.30
N LEU A 90 7.31 -8.00 0.42
CA LEU A 90 6.67 -9.30 0.22
C LEU A 90 7.45 -10.23 -0.70
N HIS A 91 8.06 -9.69 -1.75
CA HIS A 91 8.60 -10.46 -2.87
C HIS A 91 10.12 -10.42 -2.92
N TRP A 92 10.73 -9.32 -2.48
CA TRP A 92 12.20 -9.22 -2.37
C TRP A 92 12.71 -9.63 -0.98
N GLY A 93 11.84 -9.64 0.03
CA GLY A 93 12.15 -10.07 1.38
C GLY A 93 13.04 -9.10 2.17
N TRP A 94 13.08 -7.83 1.78
CA TRP A 94 13.84 -6.80 2.50
C TRP A 94 13.26 -6.55 3.91
N PRO A 95 14.10 -6.37 4.95
CA PRO A 95 15.57 -6.30 4.94
C PRO A 95 16.25 -7.65 5.19
N MET A 96 15.47 -8.70 5.44
CA MET A 96 15.97 -10.02 5.85
C MET A 96 16.73 -10.73 4.71
N TYR A 97 16.32 -10.49 3.47
CA TYR A 97 16.96 -11.00 2.26
C TYR A 97 17.40 -9.84 1.39
N LYS A 98 18.66 -9.89 0.92
CA LYS A 98 19.16 -8.98 -0.10
C LYS A 98 18.88 -9.60 -1.46
N PRO A 99 18.09 -8.95 -2.33
CA PRO A 99 17.87 -9.46 -3.68
C PRO A 99 19.20 -9.58 -4.41
N ASN A 100 19.40 -10.68 -5.13
CA ASN A 100 20.52 -10.77 -6.07
C ASN A 100 20.35 -9.65 -7.11
N LYS A 101 21.46 -9.07 -7.59
CA LYS A 101 21.52 -7.89 -8.49
C LYS A 101 20.60 -7.94 -9.72
N GLU A 102 20.05 -9.10 -10.07
CA GLU A 102 19.25 -9.35 -11.28
C GLU A 102 17.75 -9.01 -11.14
N TYR A 103 17.26 -8.54 -9.98
CA TYR A 103 15.87 -8.08 -9.89
C TYR A 103 15.68 -6.72 -10.57
N SER A 104 15.30 -6.84 -11.83
CA SER A 104 14.89 -5.83 -12.80
C SER A 104 13.70 -5.00 -12.33
N ILE A 105 13.71 -3.73 -12.77
CA ILE A 105 12.61 -2.77 -12.71
C ILE A 105 11.25 -3.49 -12.77
N LEU A 106 10.45 -3.36 -11.71
CA LEU A 106 9.06 -3.84 -11.74
C LEU A 106 8.26 -2.87 -12.62
N TYR A 107 8.17 -3.21 -13.90
CA TYR A 107 7.17 -2.60 -14.76
C TYR A 107 5.84 -3.27 -14.49
N ARG A 108 4.80 -2.46 -14.39
CA ARG A 108 3.40 -2.89 -14.32
C ARG A 108 3.00 -3.60 -15.62
N ASN A 109 3.40 -4.85 -15.80
CA ASN A 109 3.08 -5.66 -16.97
C ASN A 109 1.91 -6.59 -16.64
N GLU A 110 0.70 -6.16 -17.00
CA GLU A 110 -0.59 -6.83 -16.72
C GLU A 110 -0.84 -8.11 -17.56
N TYR A 111 0.14 -8.60 -18.34
CA TYR A 111 -0.05 -9.70 -19.32
C TYR A 111 0.40 -11.09 -18.85
N ASP A 112 0.97 -11.23 -17.65
CA ASP A 112 1.38 -12.52 -17.08
C ASP A 112 0.57 -12.81 -15.81
N ASN A 113 0.08 -14.05 -15.67
CA ASN A 113 -0.68 -14.50 -14.51
C ASN A 113 0.15 -14.44 -13.22
N ALA A 114 1.45 -14.74 -13.30
CA ALA A 114 2.35 -14.64 -12.14
C ALA A 114 2.53 -13.18 -11.70
N ASN A 115 2.75 -12.28 -12.67
CA ASN A 115 2.79 -10.84 -12.40
C ASN A 115 1.46 -10.35 -11.82
N THR A 116 0.32 -10.83 -12.34
CA THR A 116 -1.01 -10.48 -11.83
C THR A 116 -1.18 -10.85 -10.35
N GLN A 117 -0.66 -11.99 -9.90
CA GLN A 117 -0.71 -12.35 -8.48
C GLN A 117 0.15 -11.40 -7.63
N LEU A 118 1.40 -11.13 -8.03
CA LEU A 118 2.31 -10.23 -7.31
C LEU A 118 1.72 -8.82 -7.20
N GLU A 119 1.20 -8.27 -8.29
CA GLU A 119 0.51 -6.98 -8.33
C GLU A 119 -0.70 -6.95 -7.39
N ASN A 120 -1.50 -8.02 -7.35
CA ASN A 120 -2.64 -8.13 -6.45
C ASN A 120 -2.20 -8.19 -4.98
N GLU A 121 -1.10 -8.87 -4.67
CA GLU A 121 -0.52 -8.92 -3.32
C GLU A 121 0.04 -7.56 -2.88
N ALA A 122 0.76 -6.85 -3.76
CA ALA A 122 1.26 -5.50 -3.51
C ALA A 122 0.11 -4.49 -3.35
N ASN A 123 -0.95 -4.63 -4.16
CA ASN A 123 -2.17 -3.87 -4.00
C ASN A 123 -2.86 -4.15 -2.66
N GLU A 124 -2.96 -5.42 -2.24
CA GLU A 124 -3.55 -5.73 -0.93
C GLU A 124 -2.69 -5.22 0.23
N PHE A 125 -1.36 -5.34 0.13
CA PHE A 125 -0.41 -4.80 1.10
C PHE A 125 -0.55 -3.29 1.25
N SER A 126 -0.47 -2.54 0.14
CA SER A 126 -0.62 -1.08 0.16
C SER A 126 -1.97 -0.67 0.73
N ALA A 127 -3.03 -1.42 0.41
CA ALA A 127 -4.35 -1.14 0.90
C ALA A 127 -4.45 -1.34 2.42
N GLN A 128 -3.91 -2.44 2.93
CA GLN A 128 -3.84 -2.74 4.37
C GLN A 128 -2.87 -1.82 5.11
N LEU A 129 -1.80 -1.34 4.49
CA LEU A 129 -0.83 -0.41 5.09
C LEU A 129 -1.45 0.98 5.28
N LEU A 130 -2.13 1.50 4.25
CA LEU A 130 -2.66 2.86 4.23
C LEU A 130 -4.00 3.01 4.94
N ALA A 131 -4.83 1.96 4.92
CA ALA A 131 -6.11 1.91 5.61
C ALA A 131 -6.32 0.54 6.26
N PRO A 132 -5.61 0.27 7.37
CA PRO A 132 -5.64 -1.03 7.99
C PRO A 132 -7.01 -1.35 8.58
N LEU A 133 -7.50 -2.56 8.31
CA LEU A 133 -8.82 -3.00 8.79
C LEU A 133 -8.91 -3.01 10.34
N ASP A 134 -7.82 -3.40 11.02
CA ASP A 134 -7.75 -3.42 12.49
C ASP A 134 -7.79 -2.02 13.10
N VAL A 135 -7.31 -1.02 12.37
CA VAL A 135 -7.40 0.39 12.78
C VAL A 135 -8.80 0.91 12.48
N LEU A 136 -9.33 0.65 11.28
CA LEU A 136 -10.68 1.06 10.89
C LEU A 136 -11.72 0.57 11.89
N GLU A 137 -11.68 -0.71 12.25
CA GLU A 137 -12.59 -1.29 13.23
C GLU A 137 -12.56 -0.58 14.60
N LYS A 138 -11.37 -0.14 15.04
CA LYS A 138 -11.20 0.55 16.33
C LYS A 138 -11.66 2.00 16.31
N VAL A 139 -11.62 2.67 15.15
CA VAL A 139 -11.91 4.11 15.04
C VAL A 139 -13.32 4.42 14.59
N ILE A 140 -14.05 3.46 14.02
CA ILE A 140 -15.44 3.66 13.65
C ILE A 140 -16.35 3.68 14.89
N PRO A 141 -17.36 4.57 14.96
CA PRO A 141 -18.20 4.76 16.16
C PRO A 141 -19.03 3.57 16.64
N LYS A 142 -19.38 2.64 15.75
CA LYS A 142 -20.21 1.46 16.04
C LYS A 142 -19.72 0.30 15.19
N ASP A 143 -20.24 -0.91 15.42
CA ASP A 143 -19.85 -2.06 14.62
C ASP A 143 -20.20 -1.83 13.14
N ILE A 144 -19.35 -2.31 12.23
CA ILE A 144 -19.51 -2.13 10.79
C ILE A 144 -20.85 -2.70 10.27
N PHE A 145 -21.43 -3.69 10.96
CA PHE A 145 -22.73 -4.27 10.60
C PHE A 145 -23.90 -3.32 10.82
N ASP A 146 -23.78 -2.39 11.78
CA ASP A 146 -24.84 -1.44 12.11
C ASP A 146 -24.94 -0.28 11.12
N TYR A 147 -24.04 -0.22 10.13
CA TYR A 147 -24.07 0.78 9.07
C TYR A 147 -24.86 0.27 7.84
N SER A 148 -25.84 1.05 7.44
CA SER A 148 -26.47 0.97 6.11
C SER A 148 -25.52 1.45 5.00
N ASN A 149 -25.84 1.14 3.74
CA ASN A 149 -25.00 1.53 2.59
C ASN A 149 -24.85 3.05 2.46
N SER A 150 -25.89 3.84 2.77
CA SER A 150 -25.82 5.30 2.76
C SER A 150 -24.98 5.86 3.91
N GLU A 151 -25.01 5.22 5.09
CA GLU A 151 -24.11 5.60 6.19
C GLU A 151 -22.65 5.23 5.88
N ILE A 152 -22.38 4.11 5.19
CA ILE A 152 -21.03 3.75 4.72
C ILE A 152 -20.51 4.80 3.74
N ASP A 153 -21.34 5.33 2.83
CA ASP A 153 -20.92 6.39 1.92
C ASP A 153 -20.50 7.66 2.69
N ASN A 154 -21.28 8.09 3.67
CA ASN A 154 -20.93 9.23 4.54
C ASN A 154 -19.67 8.95 5.38
N LEU A 155 -19.55 7.75 5.94
CA LEU A 155 -18.39 7.33 6.71
C LEU A 155 -17.12 7.31 5.86
N SER A 156 -17.22 6.89 4.59
CA SER A 156 -16.09 6.84 3.67
C SER A 156 -15.47 8.23 3.45
N TYR A 157 -16.27 9.30 3.47
CA TYR A 157 -15.75 10.67 3.39
C TYR A 157 -14.92 11.03 4.63
N LYS A 158 -15.42 10.70 5.83
CA LYS A 158 -14.71 10.94 7.09
C LYS A 158 -13.40 10.16 7.18
N VAL A 159 -13.45 8.87 6.82
CA VAL A 159 -12.28 7.99 6.78
C VAL A 159 -11.27 8.49 5.76
N ALA A 160 -11.71 8.87 4.55
CA ALA A 160 -10.82 9.40 3.51
C ALA A 160 -10.00 10.59 4.00
N ASN A 161 -10.66 11.56 4.65
CA ASN A 161 -9.99 12.73 5.21
C ASN A 161 -9.04 12.35 6.35
N ALA A 162 -9.50 11.51 7.29
CA ALA A 162 -8.69 11.11 8.45
C ALA A 162 -7.47 10.27 8.08
N PHE A 163 -7.55 9.46 7.02
CA PHE A 163 -6.49 8.53 6.60
C PHE A 163 -5.64 9.07 5.44
N LYS A 164 -5.96 10.28 4.94
CA LYS A 164 -5.34 10.91 3.76
C LYS A 164 -5.35 9.98 2.53
N ILE A 165 -6.54 9.44 2.23
CA ILE A 165 -6.81 8.56 1.07
C ILE A 165 -8.03 9.07 0.30
N SER A 166 -8.30 8.49 -0.88
CA SER A 166 -9.49 8.85 -1.65
C SER A 166 -10.78 8.27 -1.06
N LYS A 167 -11.91 8.96 -1.24
CA LYS A 167 -13.24 8.45 -0.84
C LYS A 167 -13.55 7.06 -1.41
N PRO A 168 -13.33 6.77 -2.71
CA PRO A 168 -13.56 5.41 -3.24
C PRO A 168 -12.69 4.34 -2.57
N PHE A 169 -11.44 4.67 -2.24
CA PHE A 169 -10.56 3.74 -1.54
C PHE A 169 -11.03 3.48 -0.09
N ALA A 170 -11.40 4.53 0.64
CA ALA A 170 -12.00 4.39 1.97
C ALA A 170 -13.29 3.54 1.94
N TRP A 171 -14.17 3.79 0.96
CA TRP A 171 -15.39 3.02 0.76
C TRP A 171 -15.10 1.53 0.50
N LYS A 172 -14.10 1.22 -0.34
CA LYS A 172 -13.68 -0.16 -0.62
C LYS A 172 -13.19 -0.87 0.65
N GLN A 173 -12.45 -0.18 1.51
CA GLN A 173 -11.94 -0.75 2.76
C GLN A 173 -13.04 -0.97 3.80
N LEU A 174 -13.98 -0.04 3.94
CA LEU A 174 -15.14 -0.21 4.84
C LEU A 174 -16.01 -1.40 4.42
N ASN A 175 -16.26 -1.58 3.12
CA ASN A 175 -17.01 -2.74 2.63
C ASN A 175 -16.22 -4.04 2.79
N LYS A 176 -14.89 -4.01 2.59
CA LYS A 176 -14.03 -5.15 2.87
C LYS A 176 -14.09 -5.56 4.34
N LEU A 177 -14.04 -4.60 5.27
CA LEU A 177 -14.20 -4.87 6.70
C LEU A 177 -15.54 -5.56 6.99
N LYS A 178 -16.64 -5.04 6.41
CA LYS A 178 -17.99 -5.60 6.56
C LYS A 178 -18.08 -7.05 6.04
N GLN A 179 -17.51 -7.31 4.86
CA GLN A 179 -17.50 -8.64 4.26
C GLN A 179 -16.74 -9.66 5.13
N LEU A 180 -15.51 -9.33 5.55
CA LEU A 180 -14.67 -10.29 6.28
C LEU A 180 -15.25 -10.65 7.65
N LYS A 181 -15.84 -9.69 8.39
CA LYS A 181 -16.50 -10.01 9.66
C LYS A 181 -17.70 -10.94 9.46
N SER A 182 -18.38 -10.88 8.31
CA SER A 182 -19.53 -11.75 8.03
C SER A 182 -19.11 -13.21 7.85
N GLU A 183 -17.91 -13.43 7.31
CA GLU A 183 -17.30 -14.74 7.10
C GLU A 183 -16.78 -15.36 8.41
N THR A 184 -16.42 -14.55 9.41
CA THR A 184 -15.94 -15.02 10.73
C THR A 184 -17.06 -15.23 11.76
N SER A 185 -18.27 -14.74 11.47
CA SER A 185 -19.44 -14.85 12.37
C SER A 185 -20.35 -16.05 12.03
N GLN A 186 -19.93 -16.90 11.08
CA GLN A 186 -20.55 -18.17 10.69
C GLN A 186 -19.66 -19.33 11.11
#